data_AF-A0A7X5VP90-F1
#
_entry.id   AF-A0A7X5VP90-F1
#
_cell.length_a   1.000
_cell.length_b   1.000
_cell.length_c   1.000
_cell.angle_alpha   90.00
_cell.angle_beta   90.00
_cell.angle_gamma   90.00
#
_symmetry.space_group_name_H-M   'P 1'
#
loop_
_entity.id
_entity.type
_entity.pdbx_description
1 polymer ?
#
loop_
_entity_poly.entity_id
_entity_poly.type
_entity_poly.pdbx_seq_one_letter_code
_entity_poly.pdbx_strand_id
1 'polypeptide(L)' 'VDTDMSHETLAGSRSGEIRAAIPLGRPATAAEIAGAVIFLASPLASFINGEVLNVNGGAVLCG' A
#
# COMPACT_ATOMS: atom_id res chain seq x y z
N VAL A 1 -4.19 -2.02 -3.37
CA VAL A 1 -3.22 -2.95 -4.00
C VAL A 1 -3.99 -3.67 -5.08
N ASP A 2 -3.46 -3.79 -6.29
CA ASP A 2 -4.15 -4.52 -7.35
C ASP A 2 -4.23 -6.03 -7.02
N THR A 3 -5.42 -6.47 -6.63
CA THR A 3 -5.74 -7.82 -6.15
C THR A 3 -7.21 -8.11 -6.41
N ASP A 4 -7.61 -9.38 -6.40
CA ASP A 4 -9.01 -9.81 -6.59
C ASP A 4 -9.99 -9.06 -5.68
N MET A 5 -9.62 -8.85 -4.41
CA MET A 5 -10.46 -8.14 -3.42
C MET A 5 -10.74 -6.69 -3.83
N SER A 6 -9.80 -6.01 -4.48
CA SER A 6 -9.94 -4.59 -4.83
C SER A 6 -10.32 -4.36 -6.29
N HIS A 7 -10.33 -5.42 -7.10
CA HIS A 7 -10.47 -5.36 -8.55
C HIS A 7 -11.73 -4.58 -8.98
N GLU A 8 -12.89 -4.90 -8.41
CA GLU A 8 -14.16 -4.21 -8.72
C GLU A 8 -14.08 -2.71 -8.38
N THR A 9 -13.45 -2.37 -7.26
CA THR A 9 -13.32 -0.97 -6.81
C THR A 9 -12.35 -0.17 -7.69
N LEU A 10 -11.26 -0.79 -8.16
CA LEU A 10 -10.24 -0.18 -9.01
C LEU A 10 -10.64 -0.10 -10.49
N ALA A 11 -11.60 -0.92 -10.93
CA ALA A 11 -12.17 -0.92 -12.27
C ALA A 11 -13.52 -0.17 -12.36
N GLY A 12 -14.17 0.10 -11.24
CA GLY A 12 -15.49 0.73 -11.19
C GLY A 12 -15.49 2.24 -11.48
N SER A 13 -16.67 2.83 -11.38
CA SER A 13 -16.91 4.26 -11.68
C SER A 13 -16.10 5.23 -10.81
N ARG A 14 -15.73 4.83 -9.60
CA ARG A 14 -14.94 5.65 -8.64
C ARG A 14 -13.43 5.52 -8.80
N SER A 15 -12.98 4.75 -9.78
CA SER A 15 -11.57 4.42 -9.97
C SER A 15 -10.67 5.62 -10.25
N GLY A 16 -11.21 6.69 -10.86
CA GLY A 16 -10.50 7.96 -11.06
C GLY A 16 -10.26 8.72 -9.76
N GLU A 17 -11.28 8.82 -8.90
CA GLU A 17 -11.17 9.46 -7.58
C GLU A 17 -10.13 8.75 -6.71
N ILE A 18 -10.13 7.42 -6.72
CA ILE A 18 -9.18 6.61 -5.95
C ILE A 18 -7.74 6.85 -6.41
N ARG A 19 -7.49 6.87 -7.73
CA ARG A 19 -6.15 7.14 -8.25
C ARG A 19 -5.69 8.56 -7.93
N ALA A 20 -6.58 9.55 -7.98
CA ALA A 20 -6.28 10.93 -7.62
C ALA A 20 -5.97 11.11 -6.13
N ALA A 21 -6.58 10.30 -5.26
CA ALA A 21 -6.32 10.33 -3.82
C ALA A 21 -4.98 9.69 -3.41
N ILE A 22 -4.34 8.91 -4.31
CA ILE A 22 -3.02 8.33 -4.08
C ILE A 22 -1.99 9.27 -4.72
N PRO A 23 -1.06 9.88 -3.97
CA PRO A 23 -0.04 10.77 -4.56
C PRO A 23 0.80 10.13 -5.67
N LEU A 24 1.08 8.83 -5.59
CA LEU A 24 1.73 8.08 -6.69
C LEU A 24 0.83 7.83 -7.91
N GLY A 25 -0.45 8.22 -7.87
CA GLY A 25 -1.40 8.13 -8.99
C GLY A 25 -1.87 6.72 -9.34
N ARG A 26 -1.45 5.69 -8.59
CA ARG A 26 -1.76 4.30 -8.89
C ARG A 26 -1.89 3.43 -7.64
N PRO A 27 -2.66 2.34 -7.68
CA PRO A 27 -2.58 1.31 -6.65
C PRO A 27 -1.18 0.69 -6.60
N ALA A 28 -0.77 0.25 -5.41
CA ALA A 28 0.43 -0.56 -5.25
C ALA A 28 0.26 -1.94 -5.92
N THR A 29 1.37 -2.49 -6.40
CA THR A 29 1.49 -3.88 -6.83
C THR A 29 1.67 -4.80 -5.61
N ALA A 30 1.38 -6.10 -5.78
CA ALA A 30 1.62 -7.08 -4.71
C ALA A 30 3.10 -7.14 -4.28
N ALA A 31 4.03 -6.95 -5.23
CA ALA A 31 5.47 -6.96 -4.96
C ALA A 31 5.90 -5.79 -4.06
N GLU A 32 5.30 -4.62 -4.21
CA GLU A 32 5.58 -3.46 -3.34
C GLU A 32 5.15 -3.70 -1.89
N ILE A 33 4.08 -4.48 -1.67
CA ILE A 33 3.66 -4.90 -0.32
C ILE A 33 4.60 -5.99 0.21
N ALA A 34 4.94 -6.97 -0.62
CA ALA A 34 5.84 -8.06 -0.25
C ALA A 34 7.21 -7.54 0.22
N GLY A 35 7.73 -6.49 -0.42
CA GLY A 35 8.99 -5.84 0.00
C GLY A 35 8.95 -5.34 1.44
N ALA A 36 7.86 -4.68 1.85
CA ALA A 36 7.68 -4.21 3.22
C ALA A 36 7.55 -5.37 4.22
N VAL A 37 6.83 -6.43 3.85
CA VAL A 37 6.71 -7.64 4.67
C VAL A 37 8.08 -8.31 4.86
N ILE A 38 8.85 -8.47 3.78
CA ILE A 38 10.19 -9.05 3.83
C ILE A 38 11.11 -8.21 4.71
N PHE A 39 11.05 -6.87 4.60
CA PHE A 39 11.82 -5.98 5.48
C PHE A 39 11.50 -6.24 6.96
N LEU A 40 10.22 -6.22 7.34
CA LEU A 40 9.79 -6.45 8.72
C LEU A 40 10.11 -7.86 9.23
N ALA A 41 10.09 -8.86 8.35
CA ALA A 41 10.46 -10.23 8.69
C ALA A 41 11.97 -10.49 8.73
N SER A 42 12.78 -9.57 8.20
CA SER A 42 14.23 -9.71 8.12
C SER A 42 14.94 -9.20 9.37
N PRO A 43 16.24 -9.54 9.58
CA PRO A 43 17.06 -8.96 10.64
C PRO A 43 17.20 -7.43 10.57
N LEU A 44 16.89 -6.81 9.43
CA LEU A 44 16.94 -5.35 9.27
C LEU A 44 15.93 -4.63 10.18
N ALA A 45 14.86 -5.31 10.58
CA ALA A 45 13.84 -4.78 11.49
C ALA A 45 14.06 -5.21 12.95
N SER A 46 15.26 -5.66 13.33
CA SER A 46 15.55 -6.25 14.66
C SER A 46 15.23 -5.37 15.87
N PHE A 47 15.06 -4.05 15.68
CA PHE A 47 14.68 -3.11 16.73
C PHE A 47 13.34 -2.39 16.47
N ILE A 48 12.56 -2.84 15.48
CA ILE A 48 11.25 -2.28 15.13
C ILE A 48 10.17 -3.26 15.61
N ASN A 49 9.40 -2.84 16.61
CA ASN A 49 8.37 -3.67 17.24
C ASN A 49 7.18 -2.82 17.68
N GLY A 50 5.97 -3.38 17.63
CA GLY A 50 4.73 -2.66 17.97
C GLY A 50 4.33 -1.56 16.98
N GLU A 51 4.96 -1.51 15.81
CA GLU A 51 4.79 -0.45 14.80
C GLU A 51 3.81 -0.85 13.70
N VAL A 52 3.16 0.15 13.08
CA VAL A 52 2.29 -0.01 11.90
C VAL A 52 2.96 0.64 10.69
N LEU A 53 3.55 -0.18 9.82
CA LEU A 53 4.17 0.31 8.59
C LEU A 53 3.12 0.57 7.51
N ASN A 54 2.86 1.84 7.23
CA ASN A 54 1.94 2.26 6.17
C ASN A 54 2.56 2.12 4.77
N VAL A 55 1.97 1.27 3.93
CA VAL A 55 2.37 1.07 2.52
C VAL A 55 1.22 1.44 1.60
N ASN A 56 1.04 2.74 1.34
CA ASN A 56 -0.18 3.27 0.73
C ASN A 56 0.06 4.27 -0.42
N GLY A 57 1.29 4.41 -0.91
CA GLY A 57 1.62 5.34 -1.99
C GLY A 57 1.41 6.83 -1.63
N GLY A 58 1.39 7.16 -0.33
CA GLY A 58 1.24 8.51 0.20
C GLY A 58 -0.19 8.93 0.53
N ALA A 59 -1.16 8.00 0.51
CA ALA A 59 -2.57 8.34 0.69
C ALA A 59 -2.97 8.78 2.12
N VAL A 60 -2.07 8.67 3.11
CA VAL A 60 -2.30 9.14 4.50
C VAL A 60 -1.62 10.50 4.69
N LEU A 61 -2.36 11.47 5.25
CA LEU A 61 -1.91 12.85 5.51
C LEU A 61 -1.20 13.04 6.87
N CYS A 62 -1.42 12.16 7.85
CA CYS A 62 -0.80 12.23 9.18
C CYS A 62 -0.42 10.79 9.62
N GLY A 63 0.88 10.53 9.79
CA GLY A 63 1.42 9.29 10.34
C GLY A 63 1.72 9.39 11.82
#